data_AF-A0A0V8JL70-F1
#
_entry.id   AF-A0A0V8JL70-F1
#
_cell.length_a   1.000
_cell.length_b   1.000
_cell.length_c   1.000
_cell.angle_alpha   90.00
_cell.angle_beta   90.00
_cell.angle_gamma   90.00
#
_symmetry.space_group_name_H-M   'P 1'
#
loop_
_entity.id
_entity.type
_entity.pdbx_description
1 polymer ?
#
loop_
_entity_poly.entity_id
_entity_poly.type
_entity_poly.pdbx_seq_one_letter_code
_entity_poly.pdbx_strand_id
1 'polypeptide(L)' 'MNLWISIALYVSFIMSIFLISQAYFESLRLMNSEGKVKGIPFVFLSSLSLFFTLLTSYFYQLLY' A
#
# COMPACT_ATOMS: atom_id res chain seq x y z
N MET A 1 -2.97 19.31 18.85
CA MET A 1 -1.86 19.64 17.93
C MET A 1 -1.37 18.31 17.38
N ASN A 2 -1.74 17.78 16.21
CA ASN A 2 -2.27 18.31 14.95
C ASN A 2 -3.32 17.33 14.37
N LEU A 3 -4.61 17.70 14.38
CA LEU A 3 -5.71 16.88 13.84
C LEU A 3 -5.43 16.40 12.41
N TRP A 4 -4.84 17.27 11.59
CA TRP A 4 -4.45 16.97 10.22
C TRP A 4 -3.44 15.82 10.08
N ILE A 5 -2.49 15.71 11.02
CA ILE A 5 -1.48 14.65 11.01
C ILE A 5 -2.12 13.31 11.39
N SER A 6 -3.03 13.31 12.37
CA SER A 6 -3.80 12.10 12.72
C SER A 6 -4.67 11.63 11.55
N ILE A 7 -5.35 12.55 10.86
CA ILE A 7 -6.13 12.20 9.65
C ILE A 7 -5.20 11.65 8.56
N ALA A 8 -4.06 12.31 8.29
CA ALA A 8 -3.09 11.84 7.30
C ALA A 8 -2.55 10.44 7.62
N LEU A 9 -2.28 10.16 8.90
CA LEU A 9 -1.87 8.84 9.39
C LEU A 9 -2.94 7.77 9.12
N TYR A 10 -4.20 8.03 9.48
CA TYR A 10 -5.28 7.08 9.24
C TYR A 10 -5.50 6.84 7.75
N VAL A 11 -5.46 7.90 6.93
CA VAL A 11 -5.60 7.78 5.47
C VAL A 11 -4.44 6.97 4.87
N SER A 12 -3.20 7.25 5.27
CA SER A 12 -2.04 6.52 4.75
C SER A 12 -2.05 5.06 5.18
N PHE A 13 -2.52 4.77 6.39
CA PHE A 13 -2.65 3.41 6.90
C PHE A 13 -3.74 2.62 6.18
N ILE A 14 -4.92 3.21 5.97
CA ILE A 14 -5.99 2.57 5.21
C ILE A 14 -5.54 2.30 3.76
N MET A 15 -4.83 3.25 3.15
CA MET A 15 -4.32 3.07 1.79
C MET A 15 -3.23 2.00 1.68
N SER A 16 -2.34 1.87 2.66
CA SER A 16 -1.34 0.80 2.63
C SER A 16 -2.01 -0.58 2.68
N ILE A 17 -3.01 -0.76 3.53
CA ILE A 17 -3.80 -2.01 3.61
C ILE A 17 -4.52 -2.29 2.29
N PHE A 18 -5.19 -1.28 1.74
CA PHE A 18 -5.93 -1.43 0.47
C PHE A 18 -4.99 -1.83 -0.68
N LEU A 19 -3.84 -1.17 -0.80
CA LEU A 19 -2.86 -1.46 -1.85
C LEU A 19 -2.19 -2.82 -1.68
N ILE A 20 -1.88 -3.24 -0.43
CA ILE A 20 -1.40 -4.60 -0.15
C ILE A 20 -2.45 -5.64 -0.56
N SER A 21 -3.73 -5.41 -0.24
CA SER A 21 -4.82 -6.30 -0.62
C SER A 21 -4.93 -6.43 -2.14
N GLN A 22 -4.87 -5.31 -2.88
CA GLN A 22 -4.88 -5.33 -4.35
C GLN A 22 -3.66 -6.03 -4.94
N ALA A 23 -2.46 -5.80 -4.37
CA ALA A 23 -1.26 -6.52 -4.77
C ALA A 23 -1.41 -8.03 -4.52
N TYR A 24 -2.03 -8.44 -3.42
CA TYR A 24 -2.33 -9.83 -3.12
C TYR A 24 -3.27 -10.44 -4.17
N PHE A 25 -4.38 -9.77 -4.51
CA PHE A 25 -5.28 -10.22 -5.58
C PHE A 25 -4.58 -10.35 -6.92
N GLU A 26 -3.75 -9.38 -7.30
CA GLU A 26 -2.96 -9.47 -8.53
C GLU A 26 -1.97 -10.63 -8.45
N SER A 27 -1.33 -10.90 -7.31
CA SER A 27 -0.43 -12.06 -7.18
C SER A 27 -1.13 -13.40 -7.40
N LEU A 28 -2.37 -13.56 -6.91
CA LEU A 28 -3.18 -14.75 -7.17
C LEU A 28 -3.54 -14.87 -8.65
N ARG A 29 -3.88 -13.75 -9.29
CA ARG A 29 -4.17 -13.70 -10.73
C ARG A 29 -2.93 -14.04 -11.55
N LEU A 30 -1.75 -13.57 -11.15
CA LEU A 30 -0.48 -13.89 -11.79
C LEU A 30 -0.16 -15.39 -11.68
N MET A 31 -0.40 -15.98 -10.52
CA MET A 31 -0.16 -17.39 -10.27
C MET A 31 -1.12 -18.28 -11.08
N ASN A 32 -2.35 -17.82 -11.30
CA ASN A 32 -3.39 -18.59 -12.01
C ASN A 32 -3.38 -18.37 -13.54
N SER A 33 -2.47 -17.57 -14.08
CA SER A 33 -2.40 -17.35 -15.52
C SER A 33 -1.39 -18.30 -16.18
N GLU A 34 -1.86 -19.11 -17.13
CA GLU A 34 -1.05 -20.12 -17.84
C GLU A 34 -0.15 -19.53 -18.95
N GLY A 35 -0.09 -18.20 -19.10
CA GLY A 35 0.60 -17.51 -20.20
C GLY A 35 1.58 -16.42 -19.77
N LYS A 36 2.06 -15.59 -20.72
CA LYS A 36 2.89 -14.42 -20.39
C LYS A 36 2.10 -13.43 -19.55
N VAL A 37 2.52 -13.24 -18.30
CA VAL A 37 1.79 -12.40 -17.37
C VAL A 37 2.36 -10.99 -17.28
N LYS A 38 1.47 -10.00 -17.26
CA LYS A 38 1.85 -8.61 -16.98
C LYS A 38 2.02 -8.44 -15.48
N GLY A 39 3.23 -8.66 -14.96
CA GLY A 39 3.58 -8.48 -13.54
C GLY A 39 3.76 -7.04 -13.07
N ILE A 40 3.76 -6.07 -14.00
CA ILE A 40 3.95 -4.64 -13.71
C ILE A 40 2.93 -4.10 -12.68
N PRO A 41 1.62 -4.41 -12.77
CA PRO A 41 0.64 -3.94 -11.78
C PRO A 41 0.96 -4.43 -10.38
N PHE A 42 1.36 -5.70 -10.23
CA PHE A 42 1.75 -6.26 -8.94
C PHE A 42 2.96 -5.54 -8.33
N VAL A 43 4.03 -5.34 -9.11
CA VAL A 43 5.23 -4.65 -8.65
C VAL A 43 4.92 -3.19 -8.27
N PHE A 44 4.09 -2.52 -9.07
CA PHE A 44 3.68 -1.14 -8.81
C PHE A 44 2.81 -1.02 -7.55
N LEU A 45 1.78 -1.86 -7.40
CA LEU A 45 0.91 -1.90 -6.23
C LEU A 45 1.69 -2.20 -4.95
N SER A 46 2.61 -3.17 -5.01
CA SER A 46 3.46 -3.54 -3.88
C SER A 46 4.43 -2.41 -3.50
N SER A 47 5.04 -1.74 -4.47
CA SER A 47 5.94 -0.62 -4.22
C SER A 47 5.19 0.58 -3.63
N LEU A 48 4.01 0.87 -4.16
CA LEU A 48 3.16 1.96 -3.68
C LEU A 48 2.63 1.67 -2.27
N SER A 49 2.32 0.43 -1.93
CA SER A 49 1.87 0.06 -0.60
C SER A 49 2.97 0.22 0.46
N LEU A 50 4.22 -0.12 0.11
CA LEU A 50 5.39 0.15 0.95
C LEU A 50 5.60 1.65 1.14
N PHE A 51 5.41 2.44 0.09
CA PHE A 51 5.48 3.91 0.19
C PHE A 51 4.43 4.48 1.17
N PHE A 52 3.19 4.01 1.12
CA PHE A 52 2.16 4.41 2.10
C PHE A 52 2.43 3.90 3.51
N THR A 53 3.08 2.74 3.65
CA THR A 53 3.56 2.25 4.95
C THR A 53 4.64 3.16 5.53
N LEU A 54 5.58 3.62 4.69
CA LEU A 54 6.60 4.59 5.08
C LEU A 54 5.97 5.93 5.52
N LEU A 55 5.01 6.44 4.75
CA LEU A 55 4.24 7.65 5.12
C LEU A 55 3.53 7.49 6.46
N THR A 56 2.92 6.33 6.69
CA THR A 56 2.24 6.05 7.97
C THR A 56 3.22 6.07 9.13
N SER A 57 4.40 5.43 8.97
CA SER A 57 5.45 5.46 9.98
C SER A 57 5.97 6.87 10.24
N TYR A 58 6.13 7.68 9.19
CA TYR A 58 6.54 9.08 9.31
C TYR A 58 5.51 9.92 10.07
N PHE A 59 4.23 9.82 9.74
CA PHE A 59 3.17 10.54 10.46
C PHE A 59 3.02 10.06 11.90
N TYR A 60 3.29 8.78 12.17
CA TYR A 60 3.30 8.25 13.53
C TYR A 60 4.42 8.89 14.37
N GLN A 61 5.65 8.93 13.85
CA GLN A 61 6.80 9.59 14.50
C GLN A 61 6.61 11.11 14.67
N LEU A 62 5.83 11.73 13.81
CA LEU A 62 5.55 13.16 13.90
C LEU A 62 4.49 13.49 14.96
N LEU A 63 3.64 12.52 15.30
CA LEU A 63 2.54 12.68 16.26
C LEU A 63 2.93 12.25 17.69
N TYR A 64 3.84 11.29 17.82
CA TYR A 64 4.28 10.69 19.09
C TYR A 64 5.81 10.72 19.21
#